data_AF-A0A530BD89-F1
#
_entry.id   AF-A0A530BD89-F1
#
_cell.length_a   1.000
_cell.length_b   1.000
_cell.length_c   1.000
_cell.angle_alpha   90.00
_cell.angle_beta   90.00
_cell.angle_gamma   90.00
#
_symmetry.space_group_name_H-M   'P 1'
#
loop_
_entity.id
_entity.type
_entity.pdbx_description
1 polymer ?
#
loop_
_entity_poly.entity_id
_entity_poly.type
_entity_poly.pdbx_seq_one_letter_code
_entity_poly.pdbx_strand_id
1 'polypeptide(L)'
;ALRRLGVRFGAYHVFVPALIKPAPAGLVTLLWALKNDGKDKPGFGDVVHALASGRTSVVIDPAFDKSFYKLAGYRNLGRRAVRVDILERLADLIRPATNWKPGLGQRPDGAYDG
;
A
#
# COMPACT_ATOMS: atom_id res chain seq x y z
N ALA A 1 -15.27 6.62 -15.81
CA ALA A 1 -14.25 7.57 -16.32
C ALA A 1 -12.88 7.34 -15.68
N LEU A 2 -12.74 7.42 -14.36
CA LEU A 2 -11.46 7.41 -13.63
C LEU A 2 -10.55 6.18 -13.87
N ARG A 3 -11.10 4.98 -14.06
CA ARG A 3 -10.29 3.78 -14.38
C ARG A 3 -9.45 3.95 -15.65
N ARG A 4 -9.98 4.66 -16.65
CA ARG A 4 -9.26 4.98 -17.91
C ARG A 4 -8.09 5.93 -17.70
N LEU A 5 -8.08 6.67 -16.58
CA LEU A 5 -7.01 7.58 -16.17
C LEU A 5 -6.00 6.90 -15.23
N GLY A 6 -6.05 5.57 -15.10
CA GLY A 6 -5.11 4.81 -14.27
C GLY A 6 -5.50 4.71 -12.78
N VAL A 7 -6.68 5.17 -12.39
CA VAL A 7 -7.18 4.99 -11.01
C VAL A 7 -7.63 3.54 -10.81
N ARG A 8 -7.11 2.89 -9.77
CA ARG A 8 -7.55 1.56 -9.31
C ARG A 8 -8.53 1.71 -8.14
N PHE A 9 -9.57 0.88 -8.19
CA PHE A 9 -10.58 0.75 -7.15
C PHE A 9 -10.41 -0.64 -6.56
N GLY A 10 -9.67 -0.72 -5.46
CA GLY A 10 -9.46 -1.94 -4.71
C GLY A 10 -10.60 -2.21 -3.72
N ALA A 11 -10.47 -3.31 -3.00
CA ALA A 11 -11.30 -3.66 -1.86
C ALA A 11 -11.20 -2.65 -0.71
N TYR A 12 -9.99 -2.14 -0.43
CA TYR A 12 -9.75 -1.25 0.71
C TYR A 12 -9.28 0.15 0.30
N HIS A 13 -8.66 0.31 -0.87
CA HIS A 13 -8.07 1.57 -1.32
C HIS A 13 -8.50 1.96 -2.73
N VAL A 14 -8.67 3.27 -2.93
CA VAL A 14 -8.69 3.90 -4.25
C VAL A 14 -7.35 4.61 -4.43
N PHE A 15 -6.57 4.22 -5.44
CA PHE A 15 -5.20 4.72 -5.62
C PHE A 15 -4.76 4.71 -7.09
N VAL A 16 -3.67 5.41 -7.39
CA VAL A 16 -3.05 5.44 -8.72
C VAL A 16 -1.75 4.64 -8.67
N PRO A 17 -1.66 3.44 -9.28
CA PRO A 17 -0.48 2.57 -9.17
C PRO A 17 0.82 3.21 -9.64
N ALA A 18 0.75 4.14 -10.59
CA ALA A 18 1.91 4.86 -11.07
C ALA A 18 2.54 5.77 -9.98
N LEU A 19 1.73 6.31 -9.06
CA LEU A 19 2.19 7.25 -8.03
C LEU A 19 2.83 6.59 -6.81
N ILE A 20 2.59 5.29 -6.61
CA ILE A 20 3.21 4.53 -5.50
C ILE A 20 4.54 3.86 -5.89
N LYS A 21 5.04 4.14 -7.10
CA LYS A 21 6.39 3.73 -7.51
C LYS A 21 7.45 4.62 -6.82
N PRO A 22 8.69 4.14 -6.62
CA PRO A 22 9.70 4.86 -5.84
C PRO A 22 9.91 6.33 -6.23
N ALA A 23 10.20 6.60 -7.51
CA ALA A 23 10.48 7.96 -7.96
C ALA A 23 9.26 8.92 -7.85
N PRO A 24 8.06 8.56 -8.35
CA PRO A 24 6.86 9.38 -8.14
C PRO A 24 6.49 9.59 -6.68
N ALA A 25 6.56 8.54 -5.84
CA ALA A 25 6.26 8.64 -4.42
C ALA A 25 7.28 9.55 -3.69
N GLY A 26 8.56 9.48 -4.07
CA GLY A 26 9.59 10.40 -3.59
C GLY A 26 9.28 11.86 -3.94
N LEU A 27 8.86 12.13 -5.18
CA LEU A 27 8.46 13.48 -5.59
C LEU A 27 7.22 13.98 -4.83
N VAL A 28 6.19 13.13 -4.70
CA VAL A 28 4.98 13.46 -3.90
C VAL A 28 5.36 13.77 -2.46
N THR A 29 6.27 12.98 -1.87
CA THR A 29 6.77 13.19 -0.50
C THR A 29 7.53 14.51 -0.37
N LEU A 30 8.40 14.84 -1.33
CA LEU A 30 9.14 16.09 -1.35
C LEU A 30 8.21 17.31 -1.47
N LEU A 31 7.26 17.28 -2.40
CA LEU A 31 6.28 18.36 -2.59
C LEU A 31 5.41 18.54 -1.34
N TRP A 32 4.98 17.43 -0.72
CA TRP A 32 4.26 17.50 0.54
C TRP A 32 5.13 18.10 1.65
N ALA A 33 6.40 17.70 1.77
CA ALA A 33 7.30 18.23 2.78
C ALA A 33 7.57 19.73 2.58
N LEU A 34 7.75 20.20 1.36
CA LEU A 34 7.88 21.62 1.06
C LEU A 34 6.65 22.43 1.47
N LYS A 35 5.45 21.87 1.30
CA LYS A 35 4.19 22.54 1.65
C LYS A 35 3.90 22.55 3.16
N ASN A 36 4.41 21.57 3.90
CA ASN A 36 4.01 21.31 5.30
C ASN A 36 5.21 21.39 6.27
N ASP A 37 6.27 22.10 5.90
CA ASP A 37 7.52 22.22 6.67
C ASP A 37 8.03 20.85 7.17
N GLY A 38 7.97 19.86 6.27
CA GLY A 38 8.18 18.46 6.57
C GLY A 38 9.60 17.96 6.39
N LYS A 39 10.52 18.78 5.86
CA LYS A 39 11.89 18.35 5.54
C LYS A 39 12.68 17.91 6.78
N ASP A 40 12.46 18.58 7.90
CA ASP A 40 13.15 18.31 9.16
C ASP A 40 12.37 17.35 10.07
N LYS A 41 11.21 16.85 9.61
CA LYS A 41 10.43 15.89 10.39
C LYS A 41 11.08 14.50 10.31
N PRO A 42 11.08 13.74 11.42
CA PRO A 42 11.62 12.39 11.43
C PRO A 42 10.94 11.49 10.40
N GLY A 43 11.74 10.71 9.66
CA GLY A 43 11.27 9.80 8.62
C GLY A 43 11.20 10.40 7.21
N PHE A 44 11.53 11.69 7.04
CA PHE A 44 11.64 12.29 5.72
C PHE A 44 12.74 11.60 4.91
N GLY A 45 12.39 11.05 3.75
CA GLY A 45 13.31 10.30 2.90
C GLY A 45 13.47 8.83 3.30
N ASP A 46 13.49 8.48 4.59
CA ASP A 46 13.68 7.10 5.08
C ASP A 46 12.65 6.12 4.51
N VAL A 47 11.36 6.50 4.55
CA VAL A 47 10.29 5.62 4.08
C VAL A 47 10.31 5.46 2.56
N VAL A 48 10.71 6.52 1.84
CA VAL A 48 10.89 6.47 0.37
C VAL A 48 12.10 5.60 0.01
N HIS A 49 13.18 5.66 0.78
CA HIS A 49 14.33 4.77 0.61
C HIS A 49 13.95 3.30 0.86
N ALA A 50 13.12 3.03 1.87
CA ALA A 50 12.58 1.70 2.12
C ALA A 50 11.70 1.20 0.95
N LEU A 51 10.88 2.08 0.35
CA LEU A 51 10.15 1.78 -0.88
C LEU A 51 11.09 1.46 -2.05
N ALA A 52 12.16 2.23 -2.23
CA ALA A 52 13.13 2.06 -3.31
C ALA A 52 13.91 0.73 -3.23
N SER A 53 14.14 0.21 -2.02
CA SER A 53 14.72 -1.13 -1.81
C SER A 53 13.74 -2.29 -2.03
N GLY A 54 12.53 -2.01 -2.54
CA GLY A 54 11.55 -3.04 -2.90
C GLY A 54 10.80 -3.64 -1.73
N ARG A 55 10.86 -3.04 -0.52
CA ARG A 55 10.17 -3.58 0.65
C ARG A 55 8.65 -3.54 0.44
N THR A 56 8.00 -4.69 0.60
CA THR A 56 6.52 -4.81 0.56
C THR A 56 5.88 -4.42 1.88
N SER A 57 6.65 -4.51 2.97
CA SER A 57 6.27 -4.01 4.29
C SER A 57 7.49 -3.57 5.09
N VAL A 58 7.26 -2.66 6.04
CA VAL A 58 8.27 -2.13 6.95
C VAL A 58 7.72 -2.11 8.38
N VAL A 59 8.59 -2.19 9.38
CA VAL A 59 8.20 -1.90 10.77
C VAL A 59 7.94 -0.40 10.86
N ILE A 60 6.87 -0.01 11.56
CA ILE A 60 6.59 1.40 11.81
C ILE A 60 7.53 1.89 12.89
N ASP A 61 8.25 2.96 12.60
CA ASP A 61 8.97 3.73 13.60
C ASP A 61 7.98 4.74 14.22
N PRO A 62 7.72 4.67 15.53
CA PRO A 62 6.79 5.58 16.19
C PRO A 62 7.27 7.03 16.23
N ALA A 63 8.58 7.29 16.01
CA ALA A 63 9.12 8.63 15.94
C ALA A 63 8.82 9.31 14.59
N PHE A 64 8.56 8.54 13.53
CA PHE A 64 8.34 9.08 12.19
C PHE A 64 6.97 9.75 12.06
N ASP A 65 6.87 10.83 11.28
CA ASP A 65 5.58 11.38 10.88
C ASP A 65 4.84 10.32 10.04
N LYS A 66 3.66 9.89 10.53
CA LYS A 66 2.85 8.85 9.90
C LYS A 66 2.48 9.17 8.44
N SER A 67 2.50 10.45 8.06
CA SER A 67 2.23 10.92 6.71
C SER A 67 3.23 10.34 5.69
N PHE A 68 4.50 10.13 6.09
CA PHE A 68 5.52 9.62 5.17
C PHE A 68 5.25 8.20 4.69
N TYR A 69 4.64 7.34 5.52
CA TYR A 69 4.17 6.01 5.10
C TYR A 69 3.08 6.11 4.04
N LYS A 70 2.07 6.96 4.27
CA LYS A 70 0.97 7.16 3.31
C LYS A 70 1.47 7.73 1.98
N LEU A 71 2.36 8.73 2.03
CA LEU A 71 2.95 9.36 0.85
C LEU A 71 3.79 8.37 0.03
N ALA A 72 4.50 7.46 0.71
CA ALA A 72 5.24 6.37 0.10
C ALA A 72 4.37 5.18 -0.35
N GLY A 73 3.04 5.28 -0.30
CA GLY A 73 2.13 4.21 -0.76
C GLY A 73 2.00 3.03 0.21
N TYR A 74 2.32 3.22 1.49
CA TYR A 74 2.06 2.24 2.55
C TYR A 74 0.79 2.59 3.33
N ARG A 75 0.14 1.54 3.82
CA ARG A 75 -0.92 1.60 4.82
C ARG A 75 -0.39 1.06 6.14
N ASN A 76 -0.55 1.83 7.21
CA ASN A 76 -0.20 1.40 8.56
C ASN A 76 -1.24 0.39 9.08
N LEU A 77 -0.76 -0.79 9.47
CA LEU A 77 -1.54 -1.93 9.97
C LEU A 77 -0.86 -2.47 11.24
N GLY A 78 -1.31 -2.01 12.40
CA GLY A 78 -0.71 -2.35 13.69
C GLY A 78 0.76 -1.91 13.75
N ARG A 79 1.67 -2.87 13.89
CA ARG A 79 3.13 -2.64 14.02
C ARG A 79 3.86 -2.49 12.68
N ARG A 80 3.19 -2.73 11.55
CA ARG A 80 3.80 -2.71 10.22
C ARG A 80 3.08 -1.75 9.27
N ALA A 81 3.83 -1.12 8.39
CA ALA A 81 3.27 -0.47 7.21
C ALA A 81 3.39 -1.46 6.04
N VAL A 82 2.32 -1.67 5.29
CA VAL A 82 2.27 -2.60 4.15
C VAL A 82 1.87 -1.83 2.91
N ARG A 83 2.51 -2.09 1.77
CA ARG A 83 2.19 -1.40 0.53
C ARG A 83 0.75 -1.66 0.09
N VAL A 84 0.08 -0.62 -0.38
CA VAL A 84 -1.34 -0.69 -0.76
C VAL A 84 -1.58 -1.66 -1.92
N ASP A 85 -0.69 -1.72 -2.92
CA ASP A 85 -0.83 -2.66 -4.04
C ASP A 85 -0.71 -4.13 -3.61
N ILE A 86 0.11 -4.41 -2.61
CA ILE A 86 0.23 -5.75 -2.03
C ILE A 86 -1.02 -6.11 -1.23
N LEU A 87 -1.58 -5.17 -0.47
CA LEU A 87 -2.82 -5.38 0.28
C LEU A 87 -4.00 -5.67 -0.64
N GLU A 88 -4.15 -4.92 -1.72
CA GLU A 88 -5.23 -5.14 -2.68
C GLU A 88 -5.07 -6.48 -3.40
N ARG A 89 -3.84 -6.84 -3.82
CA ARG A 89 -3.57 -8.15 -4.41
C ARG A 89 -3.91 -9.28 -3.44
N LEU A 90 -3.58 -9.13 -2.16
CA LEU A 90 -3.92 -10.12 -1.14
C LEU A 90 -5.44 -10.24 -0.96
N ALA A 91 -6.15 -9.11 -0.95
CA ALA A 91 -7.61 -9.08 -0.86
C ALA A 91 -8.27 -9.83 -2.03
N ASP A 92 -7.74 -9.64 -3.24
CA ASP A 92 -8.22 -10.30 -4.46
C ASP A 92 -8.02 -11.83 -4.40
N LEU A 93 -6.92 -12.30 -3.79
CA LEU A 93 -6.66 -13.74 -3.60
C LEU A 93 -7.52 -14.37 -2.50
N ILE A 94 -7.72 -13.67 -1.38
CA ILE A 94 -8.45 -14.21 -0.22
C ILE A 94 -9.95 -14.28 -0.49
N ARG A 95 -10.53 -13.30 -1.19
CA ARG A 95 -11.99 -13.21 -1.38
C ARG A 95 -12.61 -14.46 -2.01
N PRO A 96 -12.10 -15.02 -3.12
CA PRO A 96 -12.61 -16.27 -3.67
C PRO A 96 -12.41 -17.45 -2.70
N ALA A 97 -11.25 -17.51 -2.04
CA ALA A 97 -10.92 -18.59 -1.12
C ALA A 97 -11.85 -18.65 0.11
N THR A 98 -12.21 -17.50 0.68
CA THR A 98 -13.11 -17.42 1.84
C THR A 98 -14.58 -17.61 1.49
N ASN A 99 -14.95 -17.39 0.23
CA ASN A 99 -16.34 -17.50 -0.23
C ASN A 99 -16.65 -18.86 -0.85
N TRP A 100 -15.63 -19.68 -1.10
CA TRP A 100 -15.81 -21.01 -1.69
C TRP A 100 -16.47 -21.97 -0.70
N LYS A 101 -17.31 -22.88 -1.22
CA LYS A 101 -17.94 -23.97 -0.47
C LYS A 101 -17.87 -25.26 -1.30
N PRO A 102 -17.85 -26.45 -0.68
CA PRO A 102 -17.95 -27.71 -1.40
C PRO A 102 -19.15 -27.72 -2.36
N GLY A 103 -18.91 -28.13 -3.60
CA GLY A 103 -19.91 -28.13 -4.67
C GLY A 103 -19.97 -26.85 -5.51
N LEU A 104 -19.32 -25.74 -5.11
CA LEU A 104 -19.21 -24.53 -5.93
C LEU A 104 -17.95 -24.57 -6.81
N GLY A 105 -18.05 -25.21 -7.97
CA GLY A 105 -17.01 -25.17 -9.01
C GLY A 105 -15.62 -25.62 -8.53
N GLN A 106 -14.58 -25.18 -9.25
CA GLN A 106 -13.19 -25.49 -8.91
C GLN A 106 -12.76 -24.78 -7.62
N ARG A 107 -12.16 -25.52 -6.68
CA ARG A 107 -11.63 -24.99 -5.42
C ARG A 107 -10.49 -23.99 -5.70
N PRO A 108 -10.60 -22.72 -5.25
CA PRO A 108 -9.51 -21.75 -5.34
C PRO A 108 -8.32 -22.14 -4.47
N ASP A 109 -7.13 -21.69 -4.86
CA ASP A 109 -5.92 -21.84 -4.04
C ASP A 109 -6.13 -21.23 -2.65
N GLY A 110 -5.79 -21.99 -1.61
CA GLY A 110 -5.94 -21.55 -0.22
C GLY A 110 -7.38 -21.57 0.32
N ALA A 111 -8.37 -21.99 -0.47
CA ALA A 111 -9.73 -22.19 0.04
C ALA A 111 -9.76 -23.33 1.07
N TYR A 112 -10.55 -23.17 2.14
CA TYR A 112 -10.70 -24.12 3.23
C TYR A 112 -12.19 -24.31 3.53
N ASP A 113 -12.61 -25.54 3.77
CA ASP A 113 -14.01 -25.96 3.96
C ASP A 113 -14.49 -25.97 5.41
N GLY A 114 -13.59 -25.80 6.39
CA GLY A 114 -13.91 -25.86 7.82
C GLY A 114 -13.25 -27.04 8.53
#